data_AF-A0A9Q1HDK0-F1
#
_entry.id   AF-A0A9Q1HDK0-F1
#
_cell.length_a   1.000
_cell.length_b   1.000
_cell.length_c   1.000
_cell.angle_alpha   90.00
_cell.angle_beta   90.00
_cell.angle_gamma   90.00
#
_symmetry.space_group_name_H-M   'P 1'
#
loop_
_entity.id
_entity.type
_entity.pdbx_description
1 polymer ?
#
loop_
_entity_poly.entity_id
_entity_poly.type
_entity_poly.pdbx_seq_one_letter_code
_entity_poly.pdbx_strand_id
1 'polypeptide(L)'
;MSVVEEQIQEALALKPSSLDSFWQQVQTRFAYTHIKELRKLRRLSLDDSNSKSQSVIDLKQQLHLEVMELIKQQRLNFMVKGSKLQKKKTKGPLYIRLSRNHKVLHYGNYRDSNSIPSMDSLKEKIRVEEIISLPTGKHLTTGRGGAAKNSFSVETQNNGKLDFSAETLEEMEMWIDGLNILLGKEPTSTQAKSDLENLLSIEMSIRLLDTCQPDFYTPRTSTDTTTSTRL
;
A
#
# COMPACT_ATOMS: atom_id res chain seq x y z
N MET A 1 16.99 -19.67 -18.46
CA MET A 1 16.18 -20.51 -19.36
C MET A 1 15.77 -19.70 -20.57
N SER A 2 16.45 -19.94 -21.71
CA SER A 2 16.00 -19.47 -23.01
C SER A 2 14.67 -20.14 -23.37
N VAL A 3 13.81 -19.49 -24.16
CA VAL A 3 12.54 -20.08 -24.62
C VAL A 3 12.79 -21.36 -25.41
N VAL A 4 13.90 -21.42 -26.15
CA VAL A 4 14.28 -22.57 -26.98
C VAL A 4 14.70 -23.77 -26.11
N GLU A 5 15.40 -23.54 -25.01
CA GLU A 5 15.80 -24.61 -24.07
C GLU A 5 14.56 -25.29 -23.47
N GLU A 6 13.54 -24.51 -23.14
CA GLU A 6 12.30 -25.03 -22.56
C GLU A 6 11.45 -25.76 -23.61
N GLN A 7 11.38 -25.24 -24.84
CA GLN A 7 10.74 -25.95 -25.97
C GLN A 7 11.33 -27.34 -26.16
N ILE A 8 12.67 -27.43 -26.13
CA ILE A 8 13.39 -28.69 -26.28
C ILE A 8 13.13 -29.61 -25.09
N GLN A 9 13.20 -29.11 -23.85
CA GLN A 9 12.96 -29.92 -22.65
C GLN A 9 11.53 -30.49 -22.59
N GLU A 10 10.52 -29.68 -22.89
CA GLU A 10 9.11 -30.12 -22.89
C GLU A 10 8.84 -31.15 -23.99
N ALA A 11 9.42 -30.96 -25.18
CA ALA A 11 9.32 -31.92 -26.26
C ALA A 11 10.05 -33.24 -25.94
N LEU A 12 11.22 -33.17 -25.28
CA LEU A 12 11.95 -34.36 -24.84
C LEU A 12 11.22 -35.11 -23.70
N ALA A 13 10.48 -34.40 -22.85
CA ALA A 13 9.68 -35.01 -21.78
C ALA A 13 8.58 -35.94 -22.31
N LEU A 14 8.10 -35.72 -23.53
CA LEU A 14 7.13 -36.59 -24.20
C LEU A 14 7.75 -37.88 -24.77
N LYS A 15 9.07 -38.09 -24.67
CA LYS A 15 9.81 -39.24 -25.20
C LYS A 15 9.45 -39.55 -26.66
N PRO A 16 9.79 -38.66 -27.61
CA PRO A 16 9.47 -38.85 -29.02
C PRO A 16 10.15 -40.10 -29.59
N SER A 17 9.46 -40.81 -30.47
CA SER A 17 9.91 -42.07 -31.07
C SER A 17 10.87 -41.88 -32.27
N SER A 18 10.98 -40.67 -32.80
CA SER A 18 11.93 -40.30 -33.87
C SER A 18 12.30 -38.82 -33.82
N LEU A 19 13.40 -38.47 -34.49
CA LEU A 19 13.88 -37.09 -34.56
C LEU A 19 12.92 -36.18 -35.34
N ASP A 20 12.26 -36.70 -36.37
CA ASP A 20 11.22 -35.96 -37.11
C ASP A 20 9.96 -35.75 -36.25
N SER A 21 9.56 -36.76 -35.46
CA SER A 21 8.45 -36.64 -34.51
C SER A 21 8.76 -35.57 -33.45
N PHE A 22 10.00 -35.51 -32.98
CA PHE A 22 10.46 -34.47 -32.06
C PHE A 22 10.34 -33.06 -32.66
N TRP A 23 10.88 -32.83 -33.86
CA TRP A 23 10.81 -31.51 -34.51
C TRP A 23 9.37 -31.10 -34.81
N GLN A 24 8.53 -32.04 -35.26
CA GLN A 24 7.12 -31.80 -35.47
C GLN A 24 6.42 -31.38 -34.16
N GLN A 25 6.74 -32.03 -33.04
CA GLN A 25 6.21 -31.66 -31.71
C GLN A 25 6.69 -30.27 -31.25
N VAL A 26 7.98 -29.95 -31.40
CA VAL A 26 8.51 -28.62 -31.07
C VAL A 26 7.80 -27.52 -31.87
N GLN A 27 7.59 -27.74 -33.17
CA GLN A 27 7.05 -26.73 -34.07
C GLN A 27 5.53 -26.56 -33.97
N THR A 28 4.78 -27.65 -33.74
CA THR A 28 3.31 -27.61 -33.71
C THR A 28 2.73 -27.52 -32.30
N ARG A 29 3.31 -28.24 -31.33
CA ARG A 29 2.77 -28.36 -29.97
C ARG A 29 3.42 -27.39 -28.99
N PHE A 30 4.73 -27.17 -29.10
CA PHE A 30 5.47 -26.25 -28.24
C PHE A 30 5.91 -24.99 -28.99
N ALA A 31 5.03 -24.47 -29.85
CA ALA A 31 5.25 -23.18 -30.50
C ALA A 31 5.48 -22.07 -29.45
N TYR A 32 6.17 -21.01 -29.84
CA TYR A 32 6.54 -19.91 -28.94
C TYR A 32 5.34 -19.34 -28.16
N THR A 33 4.18 -19.21 -28.81
CA THR A 33 2.94 -18.75 -28.20
C THR A 33 2.47 -19.69 -27.09
N HIS A 34 2.51 -21.01 -27.33
CA HIS A 34 2.12 -22.01 -26.36
C HIS A 34 3.07 -22.05 -25.14
N ILE A 35 4.38 -21.94 -25.34
CA ILE A 35 5.33 -21.84 -24.22
C ILE A 35 5.11 -20.56 -23.41
N LYS A 36 4.80 -19.44 -24.08
CA LYS A 36 4.48 -18.20 -23.39
C LYS A 36 3.21 -18.33 -22.54
N GLU A 37 2.20 -19.03 -23.04
CA GLU A 37 0.96 -19.35 -22.31
C GLU A 37 1.22 -20.31 -21.14
N LEU A 38 1.98 -21.38 -21.34
CA LEU A 38 2.37 -22.32 -20.28
C LEU A 38 3.13 -21.60 -19.15
N ARG A 39 4.11 -20.74 -19.49
CA ARG A 39 4.79 -19.90 -18.49
C ARG A 39 3.82 -18.99 -17.75
N LYS A 40 2.85 -18.39 -18.45
CA LYS A 40 1.82 -17.55 -17.82
C LYS A 40 0.96 -18.38 -16.86
N LEU A 41 0.52 -19.56 -17.28
CA LEU A 41 -0.31 -20.45 -16.49
C LEU A 41 0.43 -20.97 -15.25
N ARG A 42 1.72 -21.32 -15.39
CA ARG A 42 2.58 -21.69 -14.25
C ARG A 42 2.76 -20.55 -13.26
N ARG A 43 2.98 -19.30 -13.73
CA ARG A 43 3.03 -18.12 -12.85
C ARG A 43 1.73 -17.95 -12.09
N LEU A 44 0.58 -18.00 -12.77
CA LEU A 44 -0.73 -17.88 -12.12
C LEU A 44 -0.98 -19.01 -11.10
N SER A 45 -0.57 -20.23 -11.41
CA SER A 45 -0.66 -21.37 -10.49
C SER A 45 0.26 -21.23 -9.28
N LEU A 46 1.46 -20.68 -9.47
CA LEU A 46 2.41 -20.42 -8.39
C LEU A 46 1.91 -19.29 -7.50
N ASP A 47 1.38 -18.21 -8.09
CA ASP A 47 0.75 -17.11 -7.35
C ASP A 47 -0.44 -17.60 -6.51
N ASP A 48 -1.30 -18.46 -7.07
CA ASP A 48 -2.44 -19.06 -6.35
C ASP A 48 -1.96 -19.99 -5.22
N SER A 49 -0.95 -20.83 -5.46
CA SER A 49 -0.39 -21.71 -4.42
C SER A 49 0.35 -20.93 -3.33
N ASN A 50 1.09 -19.89 -3.70
CA ASN A 50 1.78 -19.01 -2.77
C ASN A 50 0.77 -18.26 -1.92
N SER A 51 -0.32 -17.75 -2.51
CA SER A 51 -1.38 -17.07 -1.76
C SER A 51 -2.06 -17.92 -0.69
N LYS A 52 -2.01 -19.26 -0.84
CA LYS A 52 -2.60 -20.25 0.06
C LYS A 52 -1.60 -20.85 1.05
N SER A 53 -0.30 -20.57 0.91
CA SER A 53 0.72 -21.10 1.80
C SER A 53 0.66 -20.42 3.17
N GLN A 54 0.74 -21.20 4.25
CA GLN A 54 0.67 -20.67 5.62
C GLN A 54 1.76 -19.62 5.89
N SER A 55 2.99 -19.86 5.41
CA SER A 55 4.09 -18.91 5.57
C SER A 55 3.83 -17.57 4.87
N VAL A 56 3.09 -17.58 3.76
CA VAL A 56 2.72 -16.37 3.02
C VAL A 56 1.59 -15.64 3.74
N ILE A 57 0.64 -16.37 4.34
CA ILE A 57 -0.41 -15.77 5.18
C ILE A 57 0.19 -15.10 6.41
N ASP A 58 1.09 -15.78 7.12
CA ASP A 58 1.76 -15.26 8.31
C ASP A 58 2.60 -14.02 7.95
N LEU A 59 3.35 -14.08 6.84
CA LEU A 59 4.10 -12.95 6.32
C LEU A 59 3.17 -11.78 5.98
N LYS A 60 2.03 -12.04 5.32
CA LYS A 60 1.04 -11.01 4.99
C LYS A 60 0.53 -10.30 6.24
N GLN A 61 0.28 -11.03 7.33
CA GLN A 61 -0.18 -10.45 8.60
C GLN A 61 0.90 -9.57 9.25
N GLN A 62 2.16 -10.03 9.25
CA GLN A 62 3.28 -9.24 9.77
C GLN A 62 3.48 -7.95 8.97
N LEU A 63 3.54 -8.07 7.64
CA LEU A 63 3.67 -6.93 6.73
C LEU A 63 2.50 -5.96 6.86
N HIS A 64 1.27 -6.46 7.05
CA HIS A 64 0.11 -5.61 7.26
C HIS A 64 0.30 -4.69 8.47
N LEU A 65 0.82 -5.19 9.60
CA LEU A 65 1.07 -4.38 10.79
C LEU A 65 2.15 -3.31 10.53
N GLU A 66 3.23 -3.69 9.84
CA GLU A 66 4.33 -2.77 9.50
C GLU A 66 3.89 -1.67 8.54
N VAL A 67 3.19 -2.04 7.45
CA VAL A 67 2.66 -1.09 6.47
C VAL A 67 1.62 -0.16 7.12
N MET A 68 0.76 -0.70 7.99
CA MET A 68 -0.20 0.12 8.72
C MET A 68 0.51 1.15 9.61
N GLU A 69 1.58 0.76 10.31
CA GLU A 69 2.37 1.70 11.12
C GLU A 69 3.06 2.75 10.26
N LEU A 70 3.58 2.37 9.08
CA LEU A 70 4.15 3.32 8.12
C LEU A 70 3.11 4.34 7.63
N ILE A 71 1.89 3.90 7.32
CA ILE A 71 0.79 4.81 6.95
C ILE A 71 0.50 5.76 8.11
N LYS A 72 0.42 5.25 9.35
CA LYS A 72 0.19 6.12 10.52
C LYS A 72 1.26 7.19 10.65
N GLN A 73 2.53 6.82 10.51
CA GLN A 73 3.65 7.76 10.53
C GLN A 73 3.55 8.79 9.41
N GLN A 74 3.18 8.37 8.20
CA GLN A 74 3.01 9.28 7.07
C GLN A 74 1.89 10.30 7.33
N ARG A 75 0.75 9.87 7.91
CA ARG A 75 -0.36 10.76 8.26
C ARG A 75 0.05 11.78 9.33
N LEU A 76 0.75 11.33 10.37
CA LEU A 76 1.28 12.23 11.41
C LEU A 76 2.30 13.21 10.83
N ASN A 77 3.21 12.76 9.97
CA ASN A 77 4.19 13.60 9.29
C ASN A 77 3.51 14.65 8.39
N PHE A 78 2.41 14.30 7.73
CA PHE A 78 1.61 15.27 6.98
C PHE A 78 1.03 16.36 7.90
N MET A 79 0.44 15.98 9.03
CA MET A 79 -0.05 16.96 10.02
C MET A 79 1.07 17.82 10.59
N VAL A 80 2.26 17.25 10.81
CA VAL A 80 3.46 17.97 11.27
C VAL A 80 4.00 18.91 10.20
N LYS A 81 3.79 18.67 8.89
CA LYS A 81 4.05 19.69 7.86
C LYS A 81 3.02 20.81 7.95
N GLY A 82 1.76 20.44 8.16
CA GLY A 82 0.62 21.35 8.28
C GLY A 82 0.01 21.68 6.92
N SER A 83 -1.20 22.23 6.95
CA SER A 83 -1.92 22.61 5.74
C SER A 83 -2.86 23.80 5.91
N LYS A 84 -3.27 24.36 4.77
CA LYS A 84 -4.19 25.49 4.66
C LYS A 84 -5.63 24.96 4.68
N LEU A 85 -6.38 25.28 5.74
CA LEU A 85 -7.80 24.96 5.87
C LEU A 85 -8.62 26.26 5.94
N GLN A 86 -9.94 26.14 5.85
CA GLN A 86 -10.87 27.26 6.06
C GLN A 86 -11.71 27.02 7.31
N LYS A 87 -11.85 28.04 8.17
CA LYS A 87 -12.72 27.99 9.35
C LYS A 87 -14.13 28.43 8.96
N LYS A 88 -15.16 27.59 9.15
CA LYS A 88 -16.53 27.96 8.72
C LYS A 88 -17.08 29.22 9.41
N LYS A 89 -16.75 29.43 10.69
CA LYS A 89 -17.25 30.56 11.49
C LYS A 89 -16.52 31.88 11.21
N THR A 90 -15.32 31.85 10.61
CA THR A 90 -14.49 33.04 10.39
C THR A 90 -14.02 33.02 8.94
N LYS A 91 -14.55 33.91 8.09
CA LYS A 91 -14.22 33.98 6.66
C LYS A 91 -12.74 34.33 6.46
N GLY A 92 -11.86 33.33 6.45
CA GLY A 92 -10.44 33.50 6.20
C GLY A 92 -9.67 32.18 6.14
N PRO A 93 -8.61 32.10 5.32
CA PRO A 93 -7.72 30.96 5.31
C PRO A 93 -6.98 30.85 6.65
N LEU A 94 -6.87 29.61 7.13
CA LEU A 94 -6.25 29.23 8.38
C LEU A 94 -5.13 28.25 8.06
N TYR A 95 -3.99 28.38 8.72
CA TYR A 95 -2.97 27.35 8.68
C TYR A 95 -3.04 26.55 9.96
N ILE A 96 -3.07 25.22 9.85
CA ILE A 96 -3.04 24.30 10.99
C ILE A 96 -1.87 23.33 10.86
N ARG A 97 -1.19 23.05 11.97
CA ARG A 97 0.00 22.20 12.01
C ARG A 97 0.12 21.51 13.36
N LEU A 98 0.51 20.23 13.35
CA LEU A 98 0.82 19.46 14.55
C LEU A 98 2.25 19.74 15.02
N SER A 99 2.41 19.87 16.33
CA SER A 99 3.71 19.91 17.00
C SER A 99 4.49 18.60 16.78
N ARG A 100 5.82 18.66 16.70
CA ARG A 100 6.66 17.45 16.49
C ARG A 100 6.51 16.36 17.56
N ASN A 101 6.04 16.71 18.76
CA ASN A 101 5.77 15.75 19.83
C ASN A 101 4.36 15.13 19.76
N HIS A 102 3.57 15.49 18.75
CA HIS A 102 2.19 15.03 18.53
C HIS A 102 1.20 15.38 19.66
N LYS A 103 1.50 16.39 20.49
CA LYS A 103 0.65 16.76 21.65
C LYS A 103 -0.20 18.01 21.43
N VAL A 104 0.18 18.90 20.52
CA VAL A 104 -0.47 20.20 20.33
C VAL A 104 -0.69 20.50 18.86
N LEU A 105 -1.93 20.82 18.49
CA LEU A 105 -2.26 21.41 17.19
C LEU A 105 -2.19 22.93 17.30
N HIS A 106 -1.31 23.53 16.52
CA HIS A 106 -1.19 24.96 16.38
C HIS A 106 -1.99 25.40 15.17
N TYR A 107 -2.84 26.42 15.34
CA TYR A 107 -3.56 27.00 14.23
C TYR A 107 -3.66 28.52 14.34
N GLY A 108 -3.81 29.18 13.20
CA GLY A 108 -3.83 30.64 13.15
C GLY A 108 -4.22 31.16 11.78
N ASN A 109 -4.67 32.41 11.75
CA ASN A 109 -5.04 33.08 10.51
C ASN A 109 -3.81 33.16 9.59
N TYR A 110 -3.99 32.69 8.37
CA TYR A 110 -2.95 32.67 7.36
C TYR A 110 -3.15 33.85 6.41
N ARG A 111 -2.26 34.84 6.45
CA ARG A 111 -2.37 36.05 5.60
C ARG A 111 -1.44 36.04 4.39
N ASP A 112 -0.28 35.38 4.48
CA ASP A 112 0.76 35.43 3.45
C ASP A 112 0.87 34.12 2.68
N SER A 113 0.44 34.09 1.41
CA SER A 113 0.41 32.88 0.58
C SER A 113 1.76 32.23 0.25
N ASN A 114 2.88 32.94 0.46
CA ASN A 114 4.19 32.56 -0.08
C ASN A 114 5.13 31.86 0.92
N SER A 115 4.77 31.73 2.19
CA SER A 115 5.62 31.02 3.17
C SER A 115 4.81 30.15 4.13
N ILE A 116 5.42 29.07 4.61
CA ILE A 116 4.86 28.23 5.68
C ILE A 116 5.06 28.99 7.00
N PRO A 117 3.99 29.31 7.75
CA PRO A 117 4.10 30.09 8.98
C PRO A 117 4.87 29.29 10.05
N SER A 118 5.71 29.98 10.82
CA SER A 118 6.41 29.38 11.96
C SER A 118 5.41 28.99 13.06
N MET A 119 5.76 28.01 13.88
CA MET A 119 4.87 27.52 14.96
C MET A 119 4.50 28.62 15.96
N ASP A 120 5.40 29.60 16.17
CA ASP A 120 5.21 30.73 17.10
C ASP A 120 4.25 31.80 16.56
N SER A 121 4.07 31.86 15.23
CA SER A 121 3.12 32.79 14.61
C SER A 121 1.65 32.33 14.72
N LEU A 122 1.44 31.04 15.00
CA LEU A 122 0.13 30.42 15.18
C LEU A 122 -0.34 30.60 16.63
N LYS A 123 -1.24 31.58 16.81
CA LYS A 123 -1.69 32.05 18.14
C LYS A 123 -2.59 31.05 18.87
N GLU A 124 -3.41 30.29 18.15
CA GLU A 124 -4.37 29.37 18.75
C GLU A 124 -3.78 27.96 18.87
N LYS A 125 -4.12 27.26 19.96
CA LYS A 125 -3.58 25.94 20.29
C LYS A 125 -4.71 25.01 20.75
N ILE A 126 -4.66 23.75 20.32
CA ILE A 126 -5.54 22.67 20.79
C ILE A 126 -4.63 21.58 21.33
N ARG A 127 -4.82 21.16 22.58
CA ARG A 127 -4.09 19.99 23.10
C ARG A 127 -4.81 18.73 22.62
N VAL A 128 -4.04 17.77 22.15
CA VAL A 128 -4.58 16.51 21.61
C VAL A 128 -5.37 15.75 22.68
N GLU A 129 -4.95 15.85 23.94
CA GLU A 129 -5.66 15.26 25.09
C GLU A 129 -7.06 15.84 25.33
N GLU A 130 -7.35 17.03 24.82
CA GLU A 130 -8.65 17.70 24.99
C GLU A 130 -9.66 17.30 23.90
N ILE A 131 -9.22 16.58 22.86
CA ILE A 131 -10.06 16.19 21.73
C ILE A 131 -10.98 15.04 22.16
N ILE A 132 -12.29 15.26 22.09
CA ILE A 132 -13.31 14.28 22.50
C ILE A 132 -13.79 13.49 21.29
N SER A 133 -14.15 14.20 20.22
CA SER A 133 -14.85 13.61 19.08
C SER A 133 -14.51 14.32 17.77
N LEU A 134 -14.64 13.57 16.67
CA LEU A 134 -14.36 14.02 15.30
C LEU A 134 -15.58 13.81 14.41
N PRO A 135 -16.63 14.64 14.52
CA PRO A 135 -17.79 14.51 13.65
C PRO A 135 -17.42 14.90 12.21
N THR A 136 -17.59 13.96 11.28
CA THR A 136 -17.31 14.14 9.85
C THR A 136 -18.57 14.47 9.05
N GLY A 137 -18.43 15.36 8.05
CA GLY A 137 -19.27 15.57 6.84
C GLY A 137 -20.77 15.28 6.89
N LYS A 138 -21.19 14.02 7.07
CA LYS A 138 -22.61 13.61 7.07
C LYS A 138 -23.41 14.18 8.25
N HIS A 139 -22.74 14.54 9.34
CA HIS A 139 -23.39 15.15 10.54
C HIS A 139 -23.12 16.66 10.68
N LEU A 140 -22.43 17.26 9.72
CA LEU A 140 -22.21 18.70 9.66
C LEU A 140 -23.26 19.33 8.75
N THR A 141 -24.49 19.44 9.28
CA THR A 141 -25.58 20.15 8.62
C THR A 141 -25.15 21.60 8.41
N THR A 142 -25.04 22.02 7.15
CA THR A 142 -25.11 23.46 6.87
C THR A 142 -26.55 23.88 7.09
N GLY A 143 -26.78 24.96 7.83
CA GLY A 143 -28.09 25.60 7.85
C GLY A 143 -28.46 25.94 6.39
N ARG A 144 -29.48 25.25 5.86
CA ARG A 144 -29.86 25.10 4.43
C ARG A 144 -29.19 23.93 3.68
N GLY A 145 -29.50 22.69 4.08
CA GLY A 145 -29.77 21.58 3.16
C GLY A 145 -28.65 21.06 2.24
N GLY A 146 -27.42 21.59 2.32
CA GLY A 146 -26.27 21.13 1.53
C GLY A 146 -25.24 20.41 2.40
N ALA A 147 -24.77 19.24 1.96
CA ALA A 147 -23.62 18.60 2.59
C ALA A 147 -22.41 19.55 2.48
N ALA A 148 -21.74 19.83 3.61
CA ALA A 148 -20.52 20.62 3.57
C ALA A 148 -19.42 19.80 2.88
N LYS A 149 -19.08 20.20 1.64
CA LYS A 149 -18.03 19.55 0.86
C LYS A 149 -16.71 19.62 1.62
N ASN A 150 -16.00 18.50 1.73
CA ASN A 150 -14.66 18.37 2.31
C ASN A 150 -14.49 18.99 3.71
N SER A 151 -15.51 18.87 4.58
CA SER A 151 -15.50 19.48 5.92
C SER A 151 -15.45 18.44 7.03
N PHE A 152 -14.72 18.77 8.09
CA PHE A 152 -14.64 17.99 9.32
C PHE A 152 -14.64 18.93 10.53
N SER A 153 -15.02 18.42 11.69
CA SER A 153 -15.01 19.21 12.92
C SER A 153 -14.25 18.49 14.01
N VAL A 154 -13.63 19.30 14.87
CA VAL A 154 -12.91 18.84 16.06
C VAL A 154 -13.66 19.35 17.27
N GLU A 155 -14.18 18.44 18.08
CA GLU A 155 -14.81 18.77 19.35
C GLU A 155 -13.81 18.62 20.48
N THR A 156 -13.65 19.70 21.24
CA THR A 156 -12.71 19.80 22.35
C THR A 156 -13.44 20.11 23.64
N GLN A 157 -12.90 19.64 24.78
CA GLN A 157 -13.48 19.89 26.10
C GLN A 157 -13.55 21.39 26.43
N ASN A 158 -12.52 22.15 26.08
CA ASN A 158 -12.38 23.55 26.50
C ASN A 158 -12.82 24.57 25.44
N ASN A 159 -12.61 24.28 24.15
CA ASN A 159 -12.84 25.24 23.07
C ASN A 159 -14.13 24.94 22.28
N GLY A 160 -14.88 23.90 22.69
CA GLY A 160 -16.10 23.45 22.04
C GLY A 160 -15.84 22.87 20.64
N LYS A 161 -16.82 23.02 19.75
CA LYS A 161 -16.79 22.49 18.38
C LYS A 161 -16.17 23.49 17.39
N LEU A 162 -15.07 23.09 16.77
CA LEU A 162 -14.36 23.81 15.71
C LEU A 162 -14.62 23.15 14.36
N ASP A 163 -15.14 23.91 13.40
CA ASP A 163 -15.46 23.41 12.06
C ASP A 163 -14.41 23.86 11.04
N PHE A 164 -13.78 22.89 10.38
CA PHE A 164 -12.77 23.09 9.34
C PHE A 164 -13.27 22.60 7.97
N SER A 165 -12.77 23.22 6.92
CA SER A 165 -12.96 22.80 5.54
C SER A 165 -11.62 22.71 4.83
N ALA A 166 -11.37 21.58 4.19
CA ALA A 166 -10.21 21.34 3.34
C ALA A 166 -10.50 21.77 1.90
N GLU A 167 -9.43 21.98 1.12
CA GLU A 167 -9.53 22.27 -0.31
C GLU A 167 -9.90 21.00 -1.09
N THR A 168 -9.23 19.89 -0.78
CA THR A 168 -9.42 18.60 -1.44
C THR A 168 -10.01 17.54 -0.50
N LEU A 169 -10.60 16.50 -1.08
CA LEU A 169 -11.10 15.35 -0.32
C LEU A 169 -9.93 14.59 0.33
N GLU A 170 -8.84 14.40 -0.42
CA GLU A 170 -7.62 13.74 0.06
C GLU A 170 -7.07 14.46 1.29
N GLU A 171 -6.99 15.79 1.26
CA GLU A 171 -6.53 16.56 2.40
C GLU A 171 -7.44 16.35 3.63
N MET A 172 -8.76 16.36 3.43
CA MET A 172 -9.71 16.06 4.51
C MET A 172 -9.49 14.65 5.09
N GLU A 173 -9.32 13.64 4.24
CA GLU A 173 -9.07 12.25 4.64
C GLU A 173 -7.76 12.11 5.42
N MET A 174 -6.69 12.77 4.97
CA MET A 174 -5.40 12.81 5.65
C MET A 174 -5.50 13.40 7.06
N TRP A 175 -6.27 14.49 7.22
CA TRP A 175 -6.51 15.11 8.53
C TRP A 175 -7.36 14.24 9.44
N ILE A 176 -8.43 13.63 8.93
CA ILE A 176 -9.30 12.75 9.73
C ILE A 176 -8.54 11.52 10.21
N ASP A 177 -7.80 10.87 9.32
CA ASP A 177 -6.97 9.71 9.68
C ASP A 177 -5.93 10.08 10.73
N GLY A 178 -5.21 11.19 10.50
CA GLY A 178 -4.19 11.66 11.44
C GLY A 178 -4.79 11.97 12.83
N LEU A 179 -5.96 12.60 12.89
CA LEU A 179 -6.66 12.85 14.14
C LEU A 179 -7.18 11.55 14.80
N ASN A 180 -7.66 10.58 14.02
CA ASN A 180 -8.02 9.26 14.54
C ASN A 180 -6.82 8.55 15.15
N ILE A 181 -5.65 8.61 14.50
CA ILE A 181 -4.40 8.02 15.00
C ILE A 181 -3.99 8.66 16.33
N LEU A 182 -4.09 9.98 16.44
CA LEU A 182 -3.83 10.70 17.69
C LEU A 182 -4.78 10.29 18.84
N LEU A 183 -6.01 9.88 18.51
CA LEU A 183 -6.98 9.34 19.45
C LEU A 183 -6.82 7.83 19.71
N GLY A 184 -5.77 7.19 19.17
CA GLY A 184 -5.54 5.76 19.28
C GLY A 184 -6.47 4.88 18.45
N LYS A 185 -7.15 5.46 17.44
CA LYS A 185 -8.01 4.74 16.49
C LYS A 185 -7.25 4.45 15.20
N GLU A 186 -7.70 3.43 14.47
CA GLU A 186 -7.15 3.13 13.15
C GLU A 186 -7.62 4.14 12.10
N PRO A 187 -6.81 4.40 11.05
CA PRO A 187 -7.23 5.22 9.92
C PRO A 187 -8.36 4.52 9.16
N THR A 188 -9.38 5.29 8.77
CA THR A 188 -10.62 4.74 8.19
C THR A 188 -10.90 5.23 6.78
N SER A 189 -10.14 6.20 6.29
CA SER A 189 -10.37 6.81 4.98
C SER A 189 -10.22 5.84 3.82
N THR A 190 -10.79 6.22 2.67
CA THR A 190 -10.57 5.47 1.43
C THR A 190 -9.11 5.54 0.99
N GLN A 191 -8.45 6.68 1.19
CA GLN A 191 -7.04 6.83 0.89
C GLN A 191 -6.16 5.87 1.71
N ALA A 192 -6.41 5.71 3.01
CA ALA A 192 -5.63 4.79 3.85
C ALA A 192 -5.77 3.33 3.43
N LYS A 193 -6.98 2.91 3.02
CA LYS A 193 -7.22 1.55 2.50
C LYS A 193 -6.49 1.32 1.17
N SER A 194 -6.56 2.28 0.26
CA SER A 194 -5.83 2.24 -1.02
C SER A 194 -4.32 2.18 -0.80
N ASP A 195 -3.78 3.05 0.07
CA ASP A 195 -2.36 3.07 0.41
C ASP A 195 -1.90 1.72 1.01
N LEU A 196 -2.71 1.13 1.90
CA LEU A 196 -2.43 -0.16 2.51
C LEU A 196 -2.39 -1.30 1.48
N GLU A 197 -3.39 -1.38 0.61
CA GLU A 197 -3.44 -2.40 -0.44
C GLU A 197 -2.25 -2.29 -1.41
N ASN A 198 -1.96 -1.06 -1.85
CA ASN A 198 -0.86 -0.79 -2.77
C ASN A 198 0.49 -1.15 -2.14
N LEU A 199 0.79 -0.66 -0.94
CA LEU A 199 2.05 -0.92 -0.27
C LEU A 199 2.22 -2.41 0.09
N LEU A 200 1.16 -3.06 0.56
CA LEU A 200 1.19 -4.48 0.87
C LEU A 200 1.40 -5.33 -0.38
N SER A 201 0.80 -4.95 -1.51
CA SER A 201 1.00 -5.66 -2.78
C SER A 201 2.43 -5.57 -3.29
N ILE A 202 3.05 -4.39 -3.18
CA ILE A 202 4.44 -4.15 -3.59
C ILE A 202 5.39 -4.93 -2.68
N GLU A 203 5.24 -4.80 -1.36
CA GLU A 203 6.11 -5.47 -0.40
C GLU A 203 6.02 -7.00 -0.51
N MET A 204 4.81 -7.55 -0.64
CA MET A 204 4.62 -8.99 -0.87
C MET A 204 5.28 -9.44 -2.18
N SER A 205 5.14 -8.66 -3.26
CA SER A 205 5.76 -9.00 -4.54
C SER A 205 7.29 -9.02 -4.45
N ILE A 206 7.89 -8.07 -3.73
CA ILE A 206 9.34 -8.03 -3.50
C ILE A 206 9.80 -9.26 -2.71
N ARG A 207 9.11 -9.60 -1.61
CA ARG A 207 9.48 -10.76 -0.79
C ARG A 207 9.35 -12.09 -1.54
N LEU A 208 8.33 -12.22 -2.39
CA LEU A 208 8.11 -13.42 -3.19
C LEU A 208 9.09 -13.53 -4.37
N LEU A 209 9.56 -12.40 -4.92
CA LEU A 209 10.64 -12.39 -5.92
C LEU A 209 11.91 -13.05 -5.38
N ASP A 210 12.28 -12.77 -4.13
CA ASP A 210 13.46 -13.36 -3.49
C ASP A 210 13.33 -14.88 -3.33
N THR A 211 12.12 -15.40 -3.11
CA THR A 211 11.85 -16.85 -3.01
C THR A 211 11.73 -17.56 -4.36
N CYS A 212 11.52 -16.80 -5.45
CA CYS A 212 11.35 -17.35 -6.80
C CYS A 212 12.65 -17.41 -7.60
N GLN A 213 13.82 -17.21 -7.00
CA GLN A 213 15.06 -17.60 -7.68
C GLN A 213 14.99 -19.12 -7.92
N PRO A 214 14.99 -19.57 -9.20
CA PRO A 214 15.06 -20.99 -9.48
C PRO A 214 16.34 -21.52 -8.86
N ASP A 215 16.28 -22.70 -8.23
CA ASP A 215 17.44 -23.50 -7.87
C ASP A 215 18.33 -23.71 -9.10
N PHE A 216 19.23 -22.77 -9.34
CA PHE A 216 20.29 -22.89 -10.31
C PHE A 216 21.43 -23.66 -9.63
N TYR A 217 21.82 -24.77 -10.26
CA TYR A 217 22.85 -25.74 -9.86
C TYR A 217 22.42 -26.82 -8.85
N THR A 218 21.74 -27.85 -9.37
CA THR A 218 22.23 -29.21 -9.12
C THR A 218 22.60 -29.84 -10.47
N PRO A 219 23.91 -30.05 -10.78
CA PRO A 219 24.28 -30.92 -11.87
C PRO A 219 23.79 -32.32 -11.51
N ARG A 220 22.90 -32.90 -12.32
CA ARG A 220 22.68 -34.35 -12.28
C ARG A 220 24.00 -35.00 -12.67
N THR A 221 24.72 -35.54 -11.69
CA THR A 221 25.84 -36.44 -11.93
C THR A 221 25.31 -37.66 -12.66
N SER A 222 25.62 -37.77 -13.94
CA SER A 222 25.55 -39.01 -14.69
C SER A 222 26.57 -39.99 -14.11
N THR A 223 26.13 -40.94 -13.30
CA THR A 223 26.91 -42.15 -13.03
C THR A 223 26.65 -43.14 -14.16
N ASP A 224 27.38 -42.96 -15.25
CA ASP A 224 27.75 -44.08 -16.13
C ASP A 224 28.95 -44.77 -15.45
N THR A 225 28.69 -45.93 -14.85
CA THR A 225 29.73 -46.93 -14.58
C THR A 225 29.30 -48.23 -15.22
N THR A 226 29.81 -48.41 -16.43
CA THR A 226 30.21 -49.62 -17.11
C THR A 226 30.22 -50.87 -16.22
N THR A 227 29.23 -51.75 -16.37
CA THR A 227 29.35 -53.14 -15.93
C THR A 227 29.98 -53.94 -17.08
N SER A 228 31.30 -53.91 -17.15
CA SER A 228 32.09 -54.95 -17.80
C SER A 228 32.44 -55.98 -16.73
N THR A 229 31.72 -57.11 -16.71
CA THR A 229 32.23 -58.30 -16.03
C THR A 229 31.99 -59.52 -16.92
N ARG A 230 33.10 -59.92 -17.50
CA ARG A 230 33.43 -61.21 -18.11
C ARG A 230 33.23 -62.33 -17.09
N LEU A 231 32.46 -63.35 -17.44
CA LEU A 231 32.76 -64.79 -17.32
C LEU A 231 31.65 -65.59 -18.00
#